data_AF-A0A8J3J5U0-F1
#
_entry.id   AF-A0A8J3J5U0-F1
#
_cell.length_a   1.000
_cell.length_b   1.000
_cell.length_c   1.000
_cell.angle_alpha   90.00
_cell.angle_beta   90.00
_cell.angle_gamma   90.00
#
_symmetry.space_group_name_H-M   'P 1'
#
loop_
_entity.id
_entity.type
_entity.pdbx_description
1 polymer ?
#
loop_
_entity_poly.entity_id
_entity_poly.type
_entity_poly.pdbx_seq_one_letter_code
_entity_poly.pdbx_strand_id
1 'polypeptide(L)'
;MDTFARALAKGSAPTPDLMLLLGDQVYADEISADTRRYLRDRREHGDGPTDAPVDQAGDFEDYTRLYHESWTDPEIRWLLSTVPSAMIFDDHEIVDDWNTSAAWRERVRATTWWPRRIVGGLASYWVYQQLGNLTPDQLATDETARTVLTGGDASAALARLAVVGDRAADPPTPTAGPSWSYRIDLARTRVLVLDNRCGRVLTPGRRQMLSPTDWDWLAEQVRGDYDHLVLGASLPWLLPPAIHDLETADEKLADSPRSLVAAGAEWARQFADMEHWGAFRDSFERFGELLRDVSAGRYTPQPPASVTVLSGDVHHSYVAAADLSPGQRSRVYQLTCSPTHNQAPPEMKLGFRIGWSRAAARIAAGIARLARVPRPGPRWHKLAGPYFSNAVGTLELRARAARVRLDGTARDDTGTPVMRPLAQVPLAWRSGER
;
A
#
# COMPACT_ATOMS: atom_id res chain seq x y z
N MET A 1 -4.55 -5.92 15.41
CA MET A 1 -5.13 -7.17 14.85
C MET A 1 -5.54 -8.15 15.95
N ASP A 2 -4.87 -8.16 17.10
CA ASP A 2 -5.09 -9.10 18.21
C ASP A 2 -6.54 -9.05 18.74
N THR A 3 -7.10 -7.86 18.89
CA THR A 3 -8.51 -7.70 19.33
C THR A 3 -9.48 -8.33 18.34
N PHE A 4 -9.19 -8.25 17.03
CA PHE A 4 -9.99 -8.89 16.00
C PHE A 4 -9.82 -10.41 16.03
N ALA A 5 -8.60 -10.93 16.18
CA ALA A 5 -8.33 -12.35 16.35
C ALA A 5 -9.10 -12.93 17.55
N ARG A 6 -9.06 -12.25 18.71
CA ARG A 6 -9.83 -12.63 19.91
C ARG A 6 -11.34 -12.59 19.67
N ALA A 7 -11.84 -11.62 18.90
CA ALA A 7 -13.26 -11.53 18.57
C ALA A 7 -13.71 -12.68 17.66
N LEU A 8 -12.90 -13.04 16.66
CA LEU A 8 -13.14 -14.21 15.81
C LEU A 8 -13.12 -15.51 16.61
N ALA A 9 -12.12 -15.70 17.47
CA ALA A 9 -12.00 -16.91 18.29
C ALA A 9 -13.20 -17.10 19.24
N LYS A 10 -13.82 -16.01 19.69
CA LYS A 10 -15.04 -16.02 20.52
C LYS A 10 -16.34 -16.09 19.71
N GLY A 11 -16.28 -16.05 18.38
CA GLY A 11 -17.47 -15.99 17.51
C GLY A 11 -18.24 -14.68 17.59
N SER A 12 -17.65 -13.61 18.11
CA SER A 12 -18.29 -12.28 18.23
C SER A 12 -18.04 -11.37 17.02
N ALA A 13 -17.22 -11.81 16.08
CA ALA A 13 -17.04 -11.19 14.76
C ALA A 13 -17.24 -12.25 13.66
N PRO A 14 -17.76 -11.87 12.47
CA PRO A 14 -17.87 -12.79 11.35
C PRO A 14 -16.48 -13.12 10.80
N THR A 15 -16.23 -14.41 10.51
CA THR A 15 -15.00 -14.84 9.85
C THR A 15 -14.97 -14.33 8.41
N PRO A 16 -13.94 -13.57 8.01
CA PRO A 16 -13.79 -13.12 6.63
C PRO A 16 -13.33 -14.27 5.73
N ASP A 17 -13.70 -14.21 4.45
CA ASP A 17 -13.26 -15.20 3.45
C ASP A 17 -11.78 -15.02 3.04
N LEU A 18 -11.28 -13.77 3.12
CA LEU A 18 -9.90 -13.40 2.81
C LEU A 18 -9.50 -12.19 3.66
N MET A 19 -8.28 -12.21 4.20
CA MET A 19 -7.63 -11.05 4.80
C MET A 19 -6.61 -10.46 3.82
N LEU A 20 -6.70 -9.16 3.56
CA LEU A 20 -5.73 -8.41 2.75
C LEU A 20 -4.87 -7.53 3.66
N LEU A 21 -3.55 -7.72 3.61
CA LEU A 21 -2.58 -6.86 4.30
C LEU A 21 -1.82 -6.05 3.23
N LEU A 22 -1.91 -4.72 3.31
CA LEU A 22 -1.52 -3.82 2.20
C LEU A 22 -0.37 -2.89 2.59
N GLY A 23 0.68 -3.45 3.18
CA GLY A 23 1.84 -2.73 3.68
C GLY A 23 2.12 -2.94 5.16
N ASP A 24 3.33 -2.57 5.57
CA ASP A 24 3.78 -2.41 6.96
C ASP A 24 3.47 -3.59 7.90
N GLN A 25 3.66 -4.81 7.40
CA GLN A 25 3.56 -6.01 8.23
C GLN A 25 4.80 -6.22 9.11
N VAL A 26 5.95 -5.72 8.66
CA VAL A 26 7.19 -5.63 9.45
C VAL A 26 7.80 -4.24 9.29
N TYR A 27 8.49 -3.77 10.33
CA TYR A 27 9.20 -2.49 10.31
C TYR A 27 10.71 -2.76 10.39
N ALA A 28 11.42 -2.53 9.29
CA ALA A 28 12.85 -2.78 9.17
C ALA A 28 13.71 -1.72 9.87
N ASP A 29 13.12 -0.57 10.13
CA ASP A 29 13.77 0.65 10.58
C ASP A 29 13.20 1.22 11.88
N GLU A 30 11.99 0.80 12.26
CA GLU A 30 11.37 1.02 13.58
C GLU A 30 11.23 -0.29 14.38
N ILE A 31 12.37 -0.92 14.71
CA ILE A 31 12.38 -2.24 15.36
C ILE A 31 12.10 -2.18 16.88
N SER A 32 11.54 -3.28 17.40
CA SER A 32 11.34 -3.48 18.84
C SER A 32 12.66 -3.49 19.64
N ALA A 33 12.57 -3.27 20.95
CA ALA A 33 13.73 -3.35 21.84
C ALA A 33 14.37 -4.76 21.87
N ASP A 34 13.56 -5.80 21.69
CA ASP A 34 14.02 -7.19 21.68
C ASP A 34 14.76 -7.53 20.40
N THR A 35 14.21 -7.15 19.25
CA THR A 35 14.91 -7.27 17.97
C THR A 35 16.19 -6.44 17.98
N ARG A 36 16.17 -5.19 18.47
CA ARG A 36 17.38 -4.35 18.58
C ARG A 36 18.49 -5.04 19.38
N ARG A 37 18.15 -5.71 20.48
CA ARG A 37 19.11 -6.48 21.29
C ARG A 37 19.67 -7.67 20.49
N TYR A 38 18.82 -8.41 19.79
CA TYR A 38 19.23 -9.52 18.94
C TYR A 38 20.19 -9.08 17.81
N LEU A 39 19.87 -8.00 17.09
CA LEU A 39 20.74 -7.51 16.01
C LEU A 39 22.11 -7.05 16.55
N ARG A 40 22.11 -6.37 17.70
CA ARG A 40 23.35 -5.96 18.38
C ARG A 40 24.22 -7.16 18.72
N ASP A 41 23.63 -8.19 19.33
CA ASP A 41 24.33 -9.41 19.72
C ASP A 41 24.94 -10.12 18.51
N ARG A 42 24.19 -10.29 17.41
CA ARG A 42 24.72 -10.83 16.15
C ARG A 42 25.93 -10.05 15.63
N ARG A 43 25.85 -8.71 15.67
CA ARG A 43 26.91 -7.83 15.16
C ARG A 43 28.16 -7.88 16.05
N GLU A 44 28.00 -7.93 17.37
CA GLU A 44 29.10 -8.07 18.33
C GLU A 44 29.85 -9.41 18.19
N HIS A 45 29.14 -10.48 17.80
CA HIS A 45 29.72 -11.79 17.54
C HIS A 45 30.26 -11.99 16.12
N GLY A 46 30.12 -11.00 15.23
CA GLY A 46 30.59 -11.06 13.84
C GLY A 46 29.68 -11.83 12.88
N ASP A 47 28.46 -12.18 13.32
CA ASP A 47 27.48 -12.93 12.55
C ASP A 47 26.52 -12.03 11.76
N GLY A 48 26.59 -10.70 11.93
CA GLY A 48 25.70 -9.73 11.30
C GLY A 48 26.43 -8.54 10.65
N PRO A 49 25.71 -7.70 9.88
CA PRO A 49 26.31 -6.58 9.16
C PRO A 49 26.71 -5.44 10.12
N THR A 50 27.97 -5.04 10.10
CA THR A 50 28.50 -3.97 10.97
C THR A 50 28.44 -2.57 10.34
N ASP A 51 28.14 -2.49 9.04
CA ASP A 51 28.03 -1.24 8.28
C ASP A 51 26.58 -0.77 8.07
N ALA A 52 25.59 -1.59 8.47
CA ALA A 52 24.18 -1.20 8.48
C ALA A 52 23.85 -0.29 9.68
N PRO A 53 22.80 0.54 9.59
CA PRO A 53 22.33 1.33 10.73
C PRO A 53 22.08 0.47 11.98
N VAL A 54 22.50 0.96 13.16
CA VAL A 54 22.60 0.18 14.41
C VAL A 54 21.26 -0.43 14.83
N ASP A 55 20.17 0.29 14.62
CA ASP A 55 18.84 -0.10 15.08
C ASP A 55 17.91 -0.45 13.91
N GLN A 56 18.45 -1.00 12.83
CA GLN A 56 17.67 -1.38 11.65
C GLN A 56 18.16 -2.70 11.06
N ALA A 57 17.30 -3.46 10.39
CA ALA A 57 17.67 -4.69 9.70
C ALA A 57 18.65 -4.42 8.54
N GLY A 58 19.68 -5.25 8.38
CA GLY A 58 20.72 -5.04 7.37
C GLY A 58 20.97 -6.21 6.42
N ASP A 59 20.49 -7.40 6.73
CA ASP A 59 20.66 -8.62 5.95
C ASP A 59 19.46 -9.56 6.05
N PHE A 60 19.47 -10.67 5.30
CA PHE A 60 18.37 -11.63 5.27
C PHE A 60 17.99 -12.16 6.66
N GLU A 61 18.97 -12.46 7.51
CA GLU A 61 18.72 -13.03 8.83
C GLU A 61 18.20 -11.98 9.84
N ASP A 62 18.59 -10.71 9.69
CA ASP A 62 17.94 -9.62 10.42
C ASP A 62 16.44 -9.54 10.05
N TYR A 63 16.10 -9.74 8.77
CA TYR A 63 14.70 -9.79 8.33
C TYR A 63 13.94 -11.03 8.81
N THR A 64 14.55 -12.22 8.82
CA THR A 64 13.89 -13.44 9.34
C THR A 64 13.50 -13.25 10.81
N ARG A 65 14.31 -12.53 11.59
CA ARG A 65 13.98 -12.12 12.96
C ARG A 65 12.73 -11.23 13.01
N LEU A 66 12.59 -10.25 12.12
CA LEU A 66 11.41 -9.37 12.06
C LEU A 66 10.13 -10.18 11.80
N TYR A 67 10.15 -11.03 10.78
CA TYR A 67 9.00 -11.89 10.46
C TYR A 67 8.69 -12.87 11.58
N HIS A 68 9.72 -13.47 12.19
CA HIS A 68 9.53 -14.34 13.35
C HIS A 68 8.85 -13.59 14.50
N GLU A 69 9.33 -12.41 14.87
CA GLU A 69 8.73 -11.60 15.93
C GLU A 69 7.28 -11.22 15.61
N SER A 70 7.01 -10.69 14.41
CA SER A 70 5.67 -10.24 14.01
C SER A 70 4.64 -11.38 13.94
N TRP A 71 5.05 -12.57 13.47
CA TRP A 71 4.09 -13.63 13.12
C TRP A 71 3.98 -14.74 14.17
N THR A 72 4.85 -14.74 15.18
CA THR A 72 4.76 -15.70 16.29
C THR A 72 3.96 -15.19 17.47
N ASP A 73 3.48 -13.94 17.45
CA ASP A 73 2.45 -13.47 18.38
C ASP A 73 1.27 -14.46 18.40
N PRO A 74 0.82 -14.94 19.57
CA PRO A 74 -0.17 -16.01 19.64
C PRO A 74 -1.48 -15.70 18.92
N GLU A 75 -1.97 -14.45 19.03
CA GLU A 75 -3.22 -14.02 18.40
C GLU A 75 -3.05 -13.87 16.89
N ILE A 76 -1.93 -13.30 16.42
CA ILE A 76 -1.65 -13.16 14.98
C ILE A 76 -1.41 -14.53 14.34
N ARG A 77 -0.61 -15.38 14.96
CA ARG A 77 -0.35 -16.74 14.50
C ARG A 77 -1.64 -17.54 14.36
N TRP A 78 -2.51 -17.47 15.37
CA TRP A 78 -3.83 -18.09 15.31
C TRP A 78 -4.68 -17.53 14.16
N LEU A 79 -4.73 -16.20 14.00
CA LEU A 79 -5.47 -15.55 12.93
C LEU A 79 -4.99 -16.00 11.54
N LEU A 80 -3.69 -15.98 11.29
CA LEU A 80 -3.09 -16.38 10.01
C LEU A 80 -3.30 -17.88 9.72
N SER A 81 -3.42 -18.71 10.76
CA SER A 81 -3.75 -20.14 10.59
C SER A 81 -5.22 -20.44 10.29
N THR A 82 -6.12 -19.48 10.50
CA THR A 82 -7.58 -19.70 10.43
C THR A 82 -8.24 -18.95 9.27
N VAL A 83 -7.62 -17.89 8.77
CA VAL A 83 -8.13 -17.05 7.69
C VAL A 83 -7.11 -17.01 6.56
N PRO A 84 -7.48 -17.37 5.32
CA PRO A 84 -6.63 -17.15 4.15
C PRO A 84 -6.19 -15.69 4.08
N SER A 85 -4.92 -15.45 3.80
CA SER A 85 -4.38 -14.10 3.69
C SER A 85 -3.59 -13.91 2.41
N ALA A 86 -3.68 -12.71 1.86
CA ALA A 86 -2.82 -12.24 0.79
C ALA A 86 -2.22 -10.88 1.19
N MET A 87 -0.98 -10.65 0.80
CA MET A 87 -0.18 -9.56 1.34
C MET A 87 0.54 -8.79 0.23
N ILE A 88 0.87 -7.53 0.48
CA ILE A 88 1.82 -6.74 -0.32
C ILE A 88 2.62 -5.87 0.64
N PHE A 89 3.90 -5.63 0.34
CA PHE A 89 4.76 -4.71 1.11
C PHE A 89 4.35 -3.25 0.90
N ASP A 90 4.86 -2.39 1.77
CA ASP A 90 5.07 -0.97 1.59
C ASP A 90 6.56 -0.62 1.84
N ASP A 91 6.87 0.59 2.28
CA ASP A 91 8.24 1.04 2.52
C ASP A 91 8.87 0.47 3.78
N HIS A 92 8.16 0.43 4.91
CA HIS A 92 8.75 -0.03 6.17
C HIS A 92 9.20 -1.50 6.13
N GLU A 93 8.74 -2.30 5.16
CA GLU A 93 9.35 -3.60 4.86
C GLU A 93 10.84 -3.52 4.47
N ILE A 94 11.31 -2.38 3.96
CA ILE A 94 12.70 -2.16 3.58
C ILE A 94 13.32 -1.04 4.43
N VAL A 95 12.75 0.16 4.38
CA VAL A 95 13.09 1.35 5.15
C VAL A 95 12.05 2.42 4.82
N ASP A 96 11.69 3.27 5.78
CA ASP A 96 10.89 4.47 5.57
C ASP A 96 11.30 5.22 4.30
N ASP A 97 10.31 5.70 3.55
CA ASP A 97 10.50 6.51 2.34
C ASP A 97 11.12 5.70 1.16
N TRP A 98 11.06 4.36 1.21
CA TRP A 98 11.65 3.51 0.17
C TRP A 98 11.09 3.83 -1.20
N ASN A 99 12.00 4.19 -2.12
CA ASN A 99 11.71 4.61 -3.48
C ASN A 99 10.83 5.87 -3.55
N THR A 100 11.00 6.82 -2.62
CA THR A 100 10.34 8.13 -2.66
C THR A 100 10.77 8.96 -3.88
N SER A 101 12.09 9.09 -4.19
CA SER A 101 12.60 9.78 -5.41
C SER A 101 13.91 9.22 -5.94
N ALA A 102 14.29 9.69 -7.14
CA ALA A 102 15.61 9.47 -7.71
C ALA A 102 16.74 9.99 -6.80
N ALA A 103 16.58 11.17 -6.19
CA ALA A 103 17.60 11.75 -5.33
C ALA A 103 17.79 10.93 -4.05
N TRP A 104 16.70 10.47 -3.43
CA TRP A 104 16.75 9.54 -2.30
C TRP A 104 17.43 8.23 -2.71
N ARG A 105 17.03 7.66 -3.85
CA ARG A 105 17.51 6.37 -4.34
C ARG A 105 19.00 6.40 -4.69
N GLU A 106 19.48 7.49 -5.28
CA GLU A 106 20.90 7.69 -5.55
C GLU A 106 21.72 7.71 -4.25
N ARG A 107 21.27 8.46 -3.25
CA ARG A 107 21.95 8.55 -1.95
C ARG A 107 21.99 7.21 -1.23
N VAL A 108 20.85 6.51 -1.15
CA VAL A 108 20.80 5.24 -0.42
C VAL A 108 21.62 4.16 -1.12
N ARG A 109 21.58 4.09 -2.46
CA ARG A 109 22.38 3.14 -3.25
C ARG A 109 23.88 3.41 -3.20
N ALA A 110 24.30 4.63 -2.85
CA ALA A 110 25.71 4.97 -2.64
C ALA A 110 26.26 4.46 -1.29
N THR A 111 25.40 3.99 -0.38
CA THR A 111 25.82 3.39 0.88
C THR A 111 26.35 1.97 0.67
N THR A 112 27.22 1.51 1.58
CA THR A 112 27.80 0.15 1.51
C THR A 112 26.81 -0.94 1.92
N TRP A 113 25.84 -0.60 2.75
CA TRP A 113 24.89 -1.56 3.33
C TRP A 113 23.65 -1.80 2.45
N TRP A 114 23.27 -0.85 1.59
CA TRP A 114 22.05 -0.94 0.79
C TRP A 114 21.93 -2.22 -0.06
N PRO A 115 22.97 -2.67 -0.78
CA PRO A 115 22.87 -3.89 -1.59
C PRO A 115 22.52 -5.13 -0.76
N ARG A 116 23.03 -5.22 0.48
CA ARG A 116 22.73 -6.34 1.38
C ARG A 116 21.31 -6.22 1.94
N ARG A 117 20.89 -5.01 2.32
CA ARG A 117 19.53 -4.76 2.82
C ARG A 117 18.48 -5.13 1.78
N ILE A 118 18.59 -4.60 0.56
CA ILE A 118 17.55 -4.81 -0.46
C ILE A 118 17.41 -6.28 -0.84
N VAL A 119 18.54 -7.02 -0.88
CA VAL A 119 18.54 -8.47 -1.06
C VAL A 119 17.83 -9.17 0.10
N GLY A 120 18.20 -8.85 1.34
CA GLY A 120 17.60 -9.46 2.53
C GLY A 120 16.10 -9.19 2.64
N GLY A 121 15.68 -7.95 2.41
CA GLY A 121 14.29 -7.51 2.54
C GLY A 121 13.39 -8.13 1.48
N LEU A 122 13.75 -8.04 0.20
CA LEU A 122 12.92 -8.61 -0.87
C LEU A 122 12.94 -10.14 -0.89
N ALA A 123 14.06 -10.77 -0.53
CA ALA A 123 14.12 -12.23 -0.41
C ALA A 123 13.24 -12.75 0.73
N SER A 124 13.32 -12.11 1.91
CA SER A 124 12.48 -12.49 3.05
C SER A 124 11.01 -12.21 2.79
N TYR A 125 10.67 -11.04 2.23
CA TYR A 125 9.31 -10.74 1.75
C TYR A 125 8.79 -11.82 0.81
N TRP A 126 9.61 -12.25 -0.18
CA TRP A 126 9.16 -13.28 -1.10
C TRP A 126 8.88 -14.60 -0.40
N VAL A 127 9.74 -15.03 0.53
CA VAL A 127 9.60 -16.29 1.26
C VAL A 127 8.38 -16.27 2.18
N TYR A 128 8.26 -15.23 2.99
CA TYR A 128 7.24 -15.17 4.03
C TYR A 128 5.87 -14.77 3.46
N GLN A 129 5.83 -13.90 2.44
CA GLN A 129 4.59 -13.30 1.94
C GLN A 129 4.29 -13.63 0.47
N GLN A 130 5.15 -13.23 -0.48
CA GLN A 130 4.81 -13.31 -1.91
C GLN A 130 4.55 -14.74 -2.38
N LEU A 131 5.31 -15.72 -1.88
CA LEU A 131 5.18 -17.11 -2.30
C LEU A 131 3.74 -17.62 -2.12
N GLY A 132 3.04 -17.17 -1.08
CA GLY A 132 1.64 -17.51 -0.83
C GLY A 132 0.63 -16.81 -1.77
N ASN A 133 1.02 -15.70 -2.40
CA ASN A 133 0.18 -14.97 -3.36
C ASN A 133 0.18 -15.61 -4.76
N LEU A 134 1.14 -16.49 -5.06
CA LEU A 134 1.26 -17.12 -6.37
C LEU A 134 0.19 -18.20 -6.57
N THR A 135 -0.48 -18.16 -7.72
CA THR A 135 -1.40 -19.23 -8.14
C THR A 135 -0.64 -20.54 -8.42
N PRO A 136 -1.31 -21.70 -8.40
CA PRO A 136 -0.67 -22.98 -8.77
C PRO A 136 0.03 -22.95 -10.14
N ASP A 137 -0.56 -22.28 -11.14
CA ASP A 137 0.03 -22.15 -12.49
C ASP A 137 1.29 -21.26 -12.49
N GLN A 138 1.29 -20.20 -11.68
CA GLN A 138 2.48 -19.37 -11.47
C GLN A 138 3.57 -20.17 -10.75
N LEU A 139 3.24 -20.88 -9.67
CA LEU A 139 4.19 -21.73 -8.93
C LEU A 139 4.82 -22.81 -9.82
N ALA A 140 4.06 -23.39 -10.75
CA ALA A 140 4.57 -24.41 -11.66
C ALA A 140 5.64 -23.86 -12.64
N THR A 141 5.55 -22.57 -12.98
CA THR A 141 6.41 -21.93 -13.98
C THR A 141 7.51 -21.06 -13.37
N ASP A 142 7.36 -20.61 -12.12
CA ASP A 142 8.31 -19.76 -11.41
C ASP A 142 9.61 -20.50 -11.06
N GLU A 143 10.74 -19.99 -11.56
CA GLU A 143 12.05 -20.60 -11.37
C GLU A 143 12.60 -20.47 -9.95
N THR A 144 12.26 -19.38 -9.27
CA THR A 144 12.67 -19.15 -7.88
C THR A 144 11.88 -20.09 -6.98
N ALA A 145 10.57 -20.20 -7.18
CA ALA A 145 9.71 -21.15 -6.49
C ALA A 145 10.19 -22.59 -6.67
N ARG A 146 10.47 -23.00 -7.89
CA ARG A 146 11.01 -24.34 -8.17
C ARG A 146 12.31 -24.59 -7.40
N THR A 147 13.25 -23.66 -7.45
CA THR A 147 14.55 -23.79 -6.76
C THR A 147 14.38 -23.89 -5.24
N VAL A 148 13.53 -23.05 -4.65
CA VAL A 148 13.26 -23.04 -3.21
C VAL A 148 12.54 -24.33 -2.78
N LEU A 149 11.53 -24.77 -3.53
CA LEU A 149 10.70 -25.94 -3.20
C LEU A 149 11.41 -27.28 -3.43
N THR A 150 12.40 -27.34 -4.33
CA THR A 150 13.22 -28.57 -4.50
C THR A 150 14.14 -28.85 -3.30
N GLY A 151 14.33 -27.89 -2.40
CA GLY A 151 15.24 -27.98 -1.26
C GLY A 151 16.70 -27.71 -1.64
N GLY A 152 17.51 -27.43 -0.62
CA GLY A 152 18.91 -27.01 -0.77
C GLY A 152 19.11 -25.50 -0.55
N ASP A 153 20.28 -24.99 -0.95
CA ASP A 153 20.60 -23.57 -0.84
C ASP A 153 20.02 -22.77 -2.01
N ALA A 154 18.97 -22.00 -1.73
CA ALA A 154 18.32 -21.12 -2.70
C ALA A 154 18.78 -19.65 -2.62
N SER A 155 19.82 -19.34 -1.82
CA SER A 155 20.26 -17.96 -1.54
C SER A 155 20.57 -17.19 -2.81
N ALA A 156 21.25 -17.82 -3.78
CA ALA A 156 21.58 -17.19 -5.05
C ALA A 156 20.35 -16.90 -5.92
N ALA A 157 19.33 -17.76 -5.89
CA ALA A 157 18.08 -17.53 -6.63
C ALA A 157 17.28 -16.37 -6.02
N LEU A 158 17.15 -16.36 -4.69
CA LEU A 158 16.49 -15.28 -3.95
C LEU A 158 17.20 -13.94 -4.12
N ALA A 159 18.54 -13.92 -4.09
CA ALA A 159 19.31 -12.71 -4.32
C ALA A 159 19.12 -12.16 -5.75
N ARG A 160 19.08 -13.05 -6.76
CA ARG A 160 18.77 -12.64 -8.13
C ARG A 160 17.36 -12.06 -8.25
N LEU A 161 16.36 -12.73 -7.68
CA LEU A 161 14.98 -12.24 -7.63
C LEU A 161 14.92 -10.83 -7.03
N ALA A 162 15.53 -10.62 -5.86
CA ALA A 162 15.55 -9.34 -5.17
C ALA A 162 16.20 -8.22 -6.00
N VAL A 163 17.39 -8.48 -6.56
CA VAL A 163 18.11 -7.49 -7.38
C VAL A 163 17.34 -7.12 -8.65
N VAL A 164 16.72 -8.10 -9.30
CA VAL A 164 15.91 -7.85 -10.51
C VAL A 164 14.61 -7.13 -10.14
N GLY A 165 13.98 -7.47 -9.02
CA GLY A 165 12.79 -6.81 -8.50
C GLY A 165 13.02 -5.33 -8.16
N ASP A 166 14.06 -4.99 -7.39
CA ASP A 166 14.41 -3.60 -7.04
C ASP A 166 14.71 -2.73 -8.27
N ARG A 167 15.18 -3.35 -9.36
CA ARG A 167 15.57 -2.66 -10.59
C ARG A 167 14.55 -2.78 -11.71
N ALA A 168 13.37 -3.37 -11.47
CA ALA A 168 12.39 -3.65 -12.52
C ALA A 168 11.96 -2.37 -13.28
N ALA A 169 11.88 -1.24 -12.58
CA ALA A 169 11.50 0.06 -13.15
C ALA A 169 12.68 0.95 -13.60
N ASP A 170 13.94 0.47 -13.54
CA ASP A 170 15.14 1.27 -13.85
C ASP A 170 15.52 1.27 -15.33
N PRO A 171 15.63 2.43 -16.00
CA PRO A 171 16.08 2.48 -17.39
C PRO A 171 17.60 2.23 -17.53
N PRO A 172 18.07 1.57 -18.61
CA PRO A 172 17.31 0.77 -19.56
C PRO A 172 17.14 -0.65 -19.02
N THR A 173 15.91 -1.11 -18.73
CA THR A 173 15.68 -2.52 -18.35
C THR A 173 15.53 -3.37 -19.61
N PRO A 174 16.45 -4.31 -19.92
CA PRO A 174 16.32 -5.21 -21.07
C PRO A 174 15.34 -6.37 -20.84
N THR A 175 14.95 -6.63 -19.59
CA THR A 175 14.05 -7.73 -19.19
C THR A 175 13.02 -7.22 -18.21
N ALA A 176 11.74 -7.52 -18.43
CA ALA A 176 10.71 -7.29 -17.43
C ALA A 176 11.07 -8.10 -16.16
N GLY A 177 11.25 -7.42 -15.02
CA GLY A 177 11.50 -8.07 -13.74
C GLY A 177 10.27 -8.83 -13.22
N PRO A 178 10.37 -9.49 -12.05
CA PRO A 178 9.20 -10.12 -11.43
C PRO A 178 8.15 -9.06 -11.10
N SER A 179 6.89 -9.33 -11.44
CA SER A 179 5.76 -8.51 -10.98
C SER A 179 5.37 -8.95 -9.58
N TRP A 180 5.43 -8.01 -8.63
CA TRP A 180 4.90 -8.23 -7.29
C TRP A 180 3.37 -8.08 -7.25
N SER A 181 2.79 -7.37 -8.23
CA SER A 181 1.35 -7.26 -8.43
C SER A 181 0.72 -8.62 -8.75
N TYR A 182 -0.49 -8.87 -8.23
CA TYR A 182 -1.20 -10.14 -8.42
C TYR A 182 -2.73 -9.98 -8.47
N ARG A 183 -3.40 -11.00 -8.98
CA ARG A 183 -4.87 -11.08 -9.10
C ARG A 183 -5.40 -12.26 -8.30
N ILE A 184 -6.48 -12.02 -7.57
CA ILE A 184 -7.30 -13.06 -6.95
C ILE A 184 -8.74 -12.88 -7.45
N ASP A 185 -9.31 -13.92 -8.06
CA ASP A 185 -10.74 -13.95 -8.38
C ASP A 185 -11.48 -14.77 -7.31
N LEU A 186 -12.29 -14.10 -6.49
CA LEU A 186 -13.11 -14.70 -5.43
C LEU A 186 -14.57 -14.70 -5.86
N ALA A 187 -15.07 -15.85 -6.33
CA ALA A 187 -16.42 -15.98 -6.88
C ALA A 187 -16.69 -14.92 -7.98
N ARG A 188 -17.57 -13.96 -7.71
CA ARG A 188 -17.94 -12.85 -8.62
C ARG A 188 -17.14 -11.57 -8.35
N THR A 189 -16.12 -11.60 -7.50
CA THR A 189 -15.30 -10.44 -7.13
C THR A 189 -13.89 -10.60 -7.68
N ARG A 190 -13.41 -9.58 -8.39
CA ARG A 190 -12.01 -9.49 -8.80
C ARG A 190 -11.24 -8.63 -7.82
N VAL A 191 -10.14 -9.15 -7.29
CA VAL A 191 -9.18 -8.43 -6.46
C VAL A 191 -7.87 -8.30 -7.23
N LEU A 192 -7.39 -7.06 -7.40
CA LEU A 192 -6.11 -6.75 -8.02
C LEU A 192 -5.25 -6.03 -6.99
N VAL A 193 -4.11 -6.59 -6.62
CA VAL A 193 -3.19 -5.95 -5.67
C VAL A 193 -1.99 -5.43 -6.44
N LEU A 194 -1.68 -4.15 -6.23
CA LEU A 194 -0.70 -3.38 -6.99
C LEU A 194 0.58 -3.20 -6.17
N ASP A 195 1.71 -3.40 -6.82
CA ASP A 195 3.00 -2.96 -6.32
C ASP A 195 3.18 -1.45 -6.50
N ASN A 196 3.26 -0.72 -5.39
CA ASN A 196 3.49 0.73 -5.39
C ASN A 196 4.90 1.13 -4.94
N ARG A 197 5.85 0.20 -4.80
CA ARG A 197 7.23 0.49 -4.37
C ARG A 197 8.29 0.05 -5.39
N CYS A 198 8.36 -1.23 -5.76
CA CYS A 198 9.35 -1.72 -6.73
C CYS A 198 9.02 -1.24 -8.16
N GLY A 199 7.73 -1.12 -8.48
CA GLY A 199 7.24 -0.64 -9.78
C GLY A 199 7.45 0.86 -10.04
N ARG A 200 7.86 1.67 -9.06
CA ARG A 200 7.94 3.13 -9.24
C ARG A 200 9.02 3.54 -10.24
N VAL A 201 8.61 4.33 -11.23
CA VAL A 201 9.54 5.05 -12.12
C VAL A 201 9.87 6.39 -11.46
N LEU A 202 11.12 6.59 -11.06
CA LEU A 202 11.54 7.79 -10.32
C LEU A 202 12.26 8.84 -11.18
N THR A 203 12.29 8.65 -12.51
CA THR A 203 12.97 9.57 -13.43
C THR A 203 12.32 10.97 -13.35
N PRO A 204 13.07 12.04 -13.03
CA PRO A 204 12.54 13.41 -12.99
C PRO A 204 11.80 13.78 -14.28
N GLY A 205 10.65 14.43 -14.18
CA GLY A 205 9.79 14.77 -15.32
C GLY A 205 9.03 13.60 -15.95
N ARG A 206 9.24 12.36 -15.51
CA ARG A 206 8.52 11.15 -15.97
C ARG A 206 8.23 10.19 -14.83
N ARG A 207 7.92 10.72 -13.65
CA ARG A 207 7.63 9.91 -12.47
C ARG A 207 6.35 9.11 -12.69
N GLN A 208 6.35 7.83 -12.33
CA GLN A 208 5.15 6.99 -12.38
C GLN A 208 5.06 6.10 -11.13
N MET A 209 3.84 5.95 -10.61
CA MET A 209 3.55 5.08 -9.46
C MET A 209 3.71 3.60 -9.83
N LEU A 210 3.39 3.25 -11.08
CA LEU A 210 3.52 1.90 -11.63
C LEU A 210 4.46 1.91 -12.83
N SER A 211 5.14 0.79 -13.07
CA SER A 211 5.99 0.63 -14.25
C SER A 211 5.11 0.51 -15.51
N PRO A 212 5.66 0.75 -16.71
CA PRO A 212 4.91 0.52 -17.95
C PRO A 212 4.34 -0.90 -18.05
N THR A 213 5.10 -1.91 -17.60
CA THR A 213 4.66 -3.32 -17.58
C THR A 213 3.50 -3.53 -16.62
N ASP A 214 3.55 -2.95 -15.41
CA ASP A 214 2.46 -3.06 -14.43
C ASP A 214 1.20 -2.34 -14.91
N TRP A 215 1.36 -1.23 -15.64
CA TRP A 215 0.25 -0.53 -16.27
C TRP A 215 -0.44 -1.37 -17.34
N ASP A 216 0.34 -2.04 -18.19
CA ASP A 216 -0.20 -2.91 -19.24
C ASP A 216 -0.90 -4.13 -18.62
N TRP A 217 -0.28 -4.73 -17.60
CA TRP A 217 -0.89 -5.80 -16.80
C TRP A 217 -2.21 -5.35 -16.18
N LEU A 218 -2.24 -4.21 -15.49
CA LEU A 218 -3.45 -3.69 -14.85
C LEU A 218 -4.57 -3.42 -15.87
N ALA A 219 -4.23 -2.82 -17.01
CA ALA A 219 -5.19 -2.55 -18.08
C ALA A 219 -5.79 -3.84 -18.68
N GLU A 220 -5.04 -4.94 -18.69
CA GLU A 220 -5.55 -6.26 -19.04
C GLU A 220 -6.42 -6.84 -17.92
N GLN A 221 -5.97 -6.78 -16.67
CA GLN A 221 -6.63 -7.43 -15.54
C GLN A 221 -7.98 -6.81 -15.17
N VAL A 222 -8.21 -5.52 -15.44
CA VAL A 222 -9.53 -4.90 -15.24
C VAL A 222 -10.58 -5.35 -16.26
N ARG A 223 -10.21 -6.12 -17.29
CA ARG A 223 -11.17 -6.63 -18.27
C ARG A 223 -11.77 -7.94 -17.80
N GLY A 224 -13.07 -8.10 -17.97
CA GLY A 224 -13.78 -9.33 -17.62
C GLY A 224 -15.18 -9.05 -17.11
N ASP A 225 -15.84 -10.11 -16.67
CA ASP A 225 -17.16 -10.05 -16.08
C ASP A 225 -17.10 -10.42 -14.59
N TYR A 226 -17.38 -9.45 -13.73
CA TYR A 226 -17.42 -9.57 -12.27
C TYR A 226 -18.43 -8.57 -11.69
N ASP A 227 -18.94 -8.85 -10.51
CA ASP A 227 -19.89 -7.99 -9.79
C ASP A 227 -19.16 -6.90 -9.01
N HIS A 228 -17.93 -7.13 -8.58
CA HIS A 228 -17.15 -6.18 -7.80
C HIS A 228 -15.69 -6.17 -8.26
N LEU A 229 -15.11 -4.96 -8.36
CA LEU A 229 -13.67 -4.78 -8.54
C LEU A 229 -13.08 -4.19 -7.26
N VAL A 230 -12.10 -4.88 -6.68
CA VAL A 230 -11.32 -4.46 -5.53
C VAL A 230 -9.88 -4.26 -5.99
N LEU A 231 -9.32 -3.10 -5.73
CA LEU A 231 -7.93 -2.76 -6.02
C LEU A 231 -7.22 -2.56 -4.67
N GLY A 232 -6.22 -3.36 -4.35
CA GLY A 232 -5.33 -3.15 -3.21
C GLY A 232 -4.11 -2.35 -3.64
N ALA A 233 -3.79 -1.30 -2.91
CA ALA A 233 -2.59 -0.49 -3.08
C ALA A 233 -2.08 -0.16 -1.68
N SER A 234 -0.77 -0.08 -1.48
CA SER A 234 -0.26 0.25 -0.15
C SER A 234 -0.61 1.70 0.23
N LEU A 235 -0.51 2.59 -0.76
CA LEU A 235 -0.78 4.01 -0.62
C LEU A 235 -2.19 4.41 -1.10
N PRO A 236 -2.88 5.31 -0.38
CA PRO A 236 -4.18 5.83 -0.82
C PRO A 236 -4.08 6.59 -2.14
N TRP A 237 -4.97 6.24 -3.08
CA TRP A 237 -5.14 7.00 -4.30
C TRP A 237 -5.79 8.36 -4.03
N LEU A 238 -6.80 8.43 -3.16
CA LEU A 238 -7.58 9.64 -2.87
C LEU A 238 -7.34 10.19 -1.47
N LEU A 239 -6.27 10.97 -1.32
CA LEU A 239 -5.92 11.71 -0.11
C LEU A 239 -6.90 12.85 0.22
N PRO A 240 -6.82 13.47 1.43
CA PRO A 240 -7.49 14.74 1.67
C PRO A 240 -7.13 15.76 0.57
N PRO A 241 -8.10 16.47 -0.05
CA PRO A 241 -7.83 17.30 -1.22
C PRO A 241 -6.71 18.34 -1.04
N ALA A 242 -6.57 18.90 0.16
CA ALA A 242 -5.49 19.86 0.42
C ALA A 242 -4.10 19.21 0.38
N ILE A 243 -3.96 17.97 0.85
CA ILE A 243 -2.67 17.24 0.82
C ILE A 243 -2.35 16.87 -0.63
N HIS A 244 -3.31 16.31 -1.36
CA HIS A 244 -3.15 15.98 -2.78
C HIS A 244 -2.68 17.18 -3.62
N ASP A 245 -3.34 18.33 -3.47
CA ASP A 245 -2.98 19.54 -4.23
C ASP A 245 -1.57 20.06 -3.87
N LEU A 246 -1.14 19.90 -2.61
CA LEU A 246 0.22 20.26 -2.17
C LEU A 246 1.27 19.32 -2.75
N GLU A 247 1.04 18.00 -2.71
CA GLU A 247 1.95 17.02 -3.32
C GLU A 247 2.09 17.23 -4.82
N THR A 248 0.98 17.51 -5.51
CA THR A 248 1.01 17.76 -6.96
C THR A 248 1.75 19.05 -7.30
N ALA A 249 1.63 20.08 -6.43
CA ALA A 249 2.41 21.31 -6.57
C ALA A 249 3.90 21.06 -6.34
N ASP A 250 4.24 20.28 -5.32
CA ASP A 250 5.61 19.87 -5.00
C ASP A 250 6.25 19.12 -6.18
N GLU A 251 5.59 18.07 -6.69
CA GLU A 251 6.06 17.29 -7.85
C GLU A 251 6.45 18.22 -9.02
N LYS A 252 5.59 19.20 -9.31
CA LYS A 252 5.83 20.15 -10.39
C LYS A 252 7.00 21.09 -10.10
N LEU A 253 7.18 21.52 -8.85
CA LEU A 253 8.25 22.40 -8.43
C LEU A 253 9.60 21.67 -8.34
N ALA A 254 9.61 20.38 -7.99
CA ALA A 254 10.78 19.51 -8.00
C ALA A 254 11.37 19.36 -9.41
N ASP A 255 10.55 19.47 -10.45
CA ASP A 255 10.99 19.48 -11.86
C ASP A 255 11.22 20.89 -12.44
N SER A 256 11.33 21.90 -11.57
CA SER A 256 11.58 23.28 -11.99
C SER A 256 12.94 23.43 -12.67
N PRO A 257 13.06 24.21 -13.77
CA PRO A 257 14.36 24.54 -14.36
C PRO A 257 15.23 25.42 -13.46
N ARG A 258 14.66 25.99 -12.37
CA ARG A 258 15.39 26.76 -11.38
C ARG A 258 15.89 25.82 -10.29
N SER A 259 17.19 25.55 -10.27
CA SER A 259 17.83 24.59 -9.35
C SER A 259 17.48 24.79 -7.87
N LEU A 260 17.43 26.04 -7.38
CA LEU A 260 17.08 26.32 -5.98
C LEU A 260 15.62 25.96 -5.65
N VAL A 261 14.71 26.14 -6.61
CA VAL A 261 13.29 25.76 -6.43
C VAL A 261 13.16 24.25 -6.44
N ALA A 262 13.80 23.58 -7.42
CA ALA A 262 13.80 22.13 -7.52
C ALA A 262 14.39 21.47 -6.27
N ALA A 263 15.53 21.96 -5.77
CA ALA A 263 16.15 21.45 -4.56
C ALA A 263 15.30 21.70 -3.30
N GLY A 264 14.66 22.87 -3.19
CA GLY A 264 13.78 23.19 -2.07
C GLY A 264 12.51 22.32 -2.05
N ALA A 265 11.91 22.07 -3.21
CA ALA A 265 10.79 21.14 -3.35
C ALA A 265 11.21 19.70 -3.06
N GLU A 266 12.31 19.22 -3.64
CA GLU A 266 12.80 17.86 -3.35
C GLU A 266 13.14 17.64 -1.87
N TRP A 267 13.64 18.67 -1.18
CA TRP A 267 13.80 18.64 0.27
C TRP A 267 12.46 18.56 1.00
N ALA A 268 11.48 19.41 0.62
CA ALA A 268 10.15 19.41 1.23
C ALA A 268 9.44 18.06 1.01
N ARG A 269 9.60 17.48 -0.18
CA ARG A 269 9.04 16.19 -0.58
C ARG A 269 9.46 15.05 0.35
N GLN A 270 10.75 14.93 0.61
CA GLN A 270 11.32 13.91 1.51
C GLN A 270 11.11 14.24 2.99
N PHE A 271 10.92 15.52 3.34
CA PHE A 271 10.70 15.91 4.73
C PHE A 271 9.25 15.69 5.19
N ALA A 272 8.31 15.71 4.25
CA ALA A 272 6.88 15.64 4.52
C ALA A 272 6.22 14.41 3.87
N ASP A 273 7.02 13.39 3.51
CA ASP A 273 6.60 12.11 2.97
C ASP A 273 5.62 12.26 1.79
N MET A 274 5.92 13.20 0.89
CA MET A 274 5.10 13.48 -0.29
C MET A 274 5.41 12.46 -1.39
N GLU A 275 4.92 11.24 -1.18
CA GLU A 275 5.16 10.11 -2.07
C GLU A 275 3.89 9.31 -2.42
N HIS A 276 2.73 9.82 -2.06
CA HIS A 276 1.46 9.25 -2.49
C HIS A 276 1.17 9.55 -3.96
N TRP A 277 0.03 9.08 -4.46
CA TRP A 277 -0.39 9.27 -5.85
C TRP A 277 -0.42 10.74 -6.29
N GLY A 278 -0.60 11.72 -5.38
CA GLY A 278 -0.51 13.14 -5.71
C GLY A 278 0.87 13.60 -6.15
N ALA A 279 1.94 12.94 -5.67
CA ALA A 279 3.33 13.17 -6.10
C ALA A 279 3.70 12.45 -7.42
N PHE A 280 2.75 11.72 -8.01
CA PHE A 280 2.86 11.00 -9.28
C PHE A 280 1.66 11.34 -10.17
N ARG A 281 1.47 12.62 -10.48
CA ARG A 281 0.25 13.16 -11.10
C ARG A 281 -0.22 12.40 -12.33
N ASP A 282 0.69 12.09 -13.25
CA ASP A 282 0.33 11.39 -14.49
C ASP A 282 -0.23 9.99 -14.20
N SER A 283 0.27 9.32 -13.16
CA SER A 283 -0.27 8.04 -12.70
C SER A 283 -1.61 8.19 -12.00
N PHE A 284 -1.79 9.23 -11.18
CA PHE A 284 -3.07 9.54 -10.56
C PHE A 284 -4.18 9.77 -11.59
N GLU A 285 -3.91 10.57 -12.62
CA GLU A 285 -4.87 10.84 -13.70
C GLU A 285 -5.14 9.58 -14.52
N ARG A 286 -4.09 8.85 -14.94
CA ARG A 286 -4.23 7.60 -15.70
C ARG A 286 -5.03 6.54 -14.95
N PHE A 287 -4.83 6.41 -13.64
CA PHE A 287 -5.62 5.50 -12.81
C PHE A 287 -7.08 5.94 -12.75
N GLY A 288 -7.35 7.24 -12.53
CA GLY A 288 -8.69 7.79 -12.58
C GLY A 288 -9.42 7.55 -13.90
N GLU A 289 -8.72 7.69 -15.03
CA GLU A 289 -9.24 7.39 -16.36
C GLU A 289 -9.57 5.90 -16.55
N LEU A 290 -8.69 5.01 -16.06
CA LEU A 290 -8.95 3.57 -16.09
C LEU A 290 -10.20 3.21 -15.28
N LEU A 291 -10.34 3.73 -14.06
CA LEU A 291 -11.50 3.49 -13.21
C LEU A 291 -12.78 4.12 -13.77
N ARG A 292 -12.66 5.25 -14.48
CA ARG A 292 -13.75 5.84 -15.24
C ARG A 292 -14.21 4.91 -16.36
N ASP A 293 -13.28 4.31 -17.10
CA ASP A 293 -13.59 3.39 -18.19
C ASP A 293 -14.26 2.08 -17.68
N VAL A 294 -13.77 1.53 -16.56
CA VAL A 294 -14.41 0.39 -15.88
C VAL A 294 -15.82 0.77 -15.42
N SER A 295 -15.96 1.87 -14.69
CA SER A 295 -17.23 2.29 -14.10
C SER A 295 -18.26 2.78 -15.12
N ALA A 296 -17.84 3.19 -16.31
CA ALA A 296 -18.72 3.50 -17.43
C ALA A 296 -19.17 2.25 -18.22
N GLY A 297 -18.55 1.09 -17.97
CA GLY A 297 -18.84 -0.14 -18.69
C GLY A 297 -18.22 -0.18 -20.09
N ARG A 298 -17.03 0.39 -20.27
CA ARG A 298 -16.31 0.29 -21.56
C ARG A 298 -15.87 -1.14 -21.88
N TYR A 299 -15.58 -1.94 -20.86
CA TYR A 299 -15.08 -3.31 -21.02
C TYR A 299 -16.18 -4.38 -20.91
N THR A 300 -17.35 -4.04 -20.40
CA THR A 300 -18.48 -4.99 -20.22
C THR A 300 -19.82 -4.24 -20.27
N PRO A 301 -20.88 -4.84 -20.87
CA PRO A 301 -22.21 -4.22 -20.93
C PRO A 301 -22.78 -3.85 -19.55
N GLN A 302 -22.51 -4.69 -18.54
CA GLN A 302 -22.90 -4.49 -17.16
C GLN A 302 -21.66 -4.19 -16.31
N PRO A 303 -21.36 -2.91 -16.02
CA PRO A 303 -20.21 -2.56 -15.20
C PRO A 303 -20.38 -3.13 -13.78
N PRO A 304 -19.28 -3.27 -13.01
CA PRO A 304 -19.32 -3.81 -11.65
C PRO A 304 -20.25 -2.98 -10.76
N ALA A 305 -20.93 -3.58 -9.80
CA ALA A 305 -21.79 -2.84 -8.88
C ALA A 305 -21.01 -1.86 -7.99
N SER A 306 -19.76 -2.18 -7.65
CA SER A 306 -18.84 -1.27 -6.98
C SER A 306 -17.40 -1.46 -7.48
N VAL A 307 -16.64 -0.37 -7.45
CA VAL A 307 -15.18 -0.37 -7.58
C VAL A 307 -14.60 0.22 -6.30
N THR A 308 -13.70 -0.49 -5.63
CA THR A 308 -13.11 -0.05 -4.36
C THR A 308 -11.60 -0.11 -4.43
N VAL A 309 -10.91 0.97 -4.06
CA VAL A 309 -9.47 1.01 -3.83
C VAL A 309 -9.26 0.91 -2.32
N LEU A 310 -8.56 -0.14 -1.88
CA LEU A 310 -8.17 -0.39 -0.50
C LEU A 310 -6.74 0.10 -0.30
N SER A 311 -6.47 0.78 0.83
CA SER A 311 -5.10 1.19 1.16
C SER A 311 -4.79 1.32 2.65
N GLY A 312 -3.51 1.45 2.96
CA GLY A 312 -2.92 1.66 4.28
C GLY A 312 -2.13 2.97 4.40
N ASP A 313 -0.99 2.90 5.09
CA ASP A 313 0.07 3.91 5.22
C ASP A 313 -0.23 5.16 6.09
N VAL A 314 -1.31 5.90 5.81
CA VAL A 314 -1.49 7.28 6.35
C VAL A 314 -1.88 7.43 7.83
N HIS A 315 -1.74 6.41 8.67
CA HIS A 315 -2.02 6.39 10.12
C HIS A 315 -3.43 6.82 10.55
N HIS A 316 -4.40 6.83 9.62
CA HIS A 316 -5.80 7.12 9.89
C HIS A 316 -6.72 6.35 8.94
N SER A 317 -7.99 6.20 9.33
CA SER A 317 -8.99 5.50 8.52
C SER A 317 -10.05 6.47 8.00
N TYR A 318 -10.44 6.30 6.74
CA TYR A 318 -11.52 7.08 6.12
C TYR A 318 -12.15 6.35 4.93
N VAL A 319 -13.32 6.84 4.53
CA VAL A 319 -14.02 6.40 3.32
C VAL A 319 -14.26 7.63 2.46
N ALA A 320 -13.88 7.58 1.19
CA ALA A 320 -14.16 8.63 0.22
C ALA A 320 -14.83 8.07 -1.04
N ALA A 321 -15.70 8.88 -1.64
CA ALA A 321 -16.35 8.56 -2.90
C ALA A 321 -15.79 9.43 -4.02
N ALA A 322 -15.41 8.79 -5.13
CA ALA A 322 -14.95 9.45 -6.33
C ALA A 322 -16.10 9.74 -7.29
N ASP A 323 -16.05 10.92 -7.88
CA ASP A 323 -16.83 11.38 -9.01
C ASP A 323 -15.89 11.48 -10.22
N LEU A 324 -16.12 10.59 -11.18
CA LEU A 324 -15.37 10.41 -12.42
C LEU A 324 -16.20 10.82 -13.65
N SER A 325 -17.27 11.58 -13.46
CA SER A 325 -18.18 12.03 -14.53
C SER A 325 -17.44 12.70 -15.70
N PRO A 326 -17.94 12.58 -16.95
CA PRO A 326 -19.25 12.04 -17.35
C PRO A 326 -19.25 10.53 -17.66
N GLY A 327 -20.43 9.91 -17.53
CA GLY A 327 -20.68 8.52 -17.99
C GLY A 327 -20.47 7.42 -16.94
N GLN A 328 -20.06 7.77 -15.72
CA GLN A 328 -19.92 6.84 -14.61
C GLN A 328 -21.27 6.18 -14.26
N ARG A 329 -21.35 4.85 -14.39
CA ARG A 329 -22.53 4.03 -14.04
C ARG A 329 -22.37 3.31 -12.71
N SER A 330 -21.13 3.03 -12.32
CA SER A 330 -20.76 2.38 -11.06
C SER A 330 -20.08 3.34 -10.10
N ARG A 331 -20.32 3.19 -8.80
CA ARG A 331 -19.64 4.02 -7.79
C ARG A 331 -18.22 3.51 -7.55
N VAL A 332 -17.29 4.47 -7.40
CA VAL A 332 -15.86 4.23 -7.15
C VAL A 332 -15.51 4.81 -5.77
N TYR A 333 -14.82 4.04 -4.94
CA TYR A 333 -14.50 4.42 -3.56
C TYR A 333 -13.03 4.23 -3.23
N GLN A 334 -12.51 5.09 -2.36
CA GLN A 334 -11.26 4.88 -1.62
C GLN A 334 -11.62 4.48 -0.20
N LEU A 335 -11.10 3.33 0.26
CA LEU A 335 -11.27 2.78 1.59
C LEU A 335 -9.88 2.66 2.23
N THR A 336 -9.58 3.52 3.19
CA THR A 336 -8.28 3.52 3.86
C THR A 336 -8.43 3.07 5.30
N CYS A 337 -7.61 2.12 5.73
CA CYS A 337 -7.58 1.61 7.10
C CYS A 337 -6.13 1.28 7.49
N SER A 338 -5.51 2.15 8.28
CA SER A 338 -4.05 2.14 8.50
C SER A 338 -3.53 1.93 9.95
N PRO A 339 -4.28 2.12 11.05
CA PRO A 339 -3.63 2.00 12.37
C PRO A 339 -3.68 0.56 12.90
N THR A 340 -2.59 -0.20 12.75
CA THR A 340 -2.31 -1.44 13.49
C THR A 340 -1.25 -1.22 14.60
N HIS A 341 -0.29 -0.32 14.41
CA HIS A 341 0.79 -0.10 15.39
C HIS A 341 1.10 1.37 15.74
N ASN A 342 1.03 2.32 14.79
CA ASN A 342 1.44 3.70 15.03
C ASN A 342 0.25 4.66 15.27
N GLN A 343 0.20 5.31 16.42
CA GLN A 343 -0.80 6.34 16.69
C GLN A 343 -0.25 7.71 16.32
N ALA A 344 -0.85 8.35 15.31
CA ALA A 344 -0.46 9.70 14.90
C ALA A 344 -0.43 10.68 16.11
N PRO A 345 0.58 11.54 16.25
CA PRO A 345 0.62 12.59 17.27
C PRO A 345 -0.56 13.58 17.15
N PRO A 346 -0.98 14.26 18.23
CA PRO A 346 -2.15 15.15 18.22
C PRO A 346 -2.14 16.23 17.12
N GLU A 347 -0.97 16.83 16.87
CA GLU A 347 -0.72 17.83 15.84
C GLU A 347 -0.96 17.28 14.43
N MET A 348 -0.50 16.06 14.16
CA MET A 348 -0.72 15.36 12.89
C MET A 348 -2.20 15.03 12.69
N LYS A 349 -2.91 14.62 13.76
CA LYS A 349 -4.39 14.41 13.70
C LYS A 349 -5.13 15.70 13.33
N LEU A 350 -4.68 16.85 13.84
CA LEU A 350 -5.25 18.15 13.47
C LEU A 350 -4.98 18.49 12.00
N GLY A 351 -3.75 18.28 11.53
CA GLY A 351 -3.37 18.45 10.12
C GLY A 351 -4.27 17.65 9.17
N PHE A 352 -4.44 16.35 9.43
CA PHE A 352 -5.31 15.49 8.62
C PHE A 352 -6.78 15.94 8.63
N ARG A 353 -7.31 16.38 9.79
CA ARG A 353 -8.68 16.94 9.86
C ARG A 353 -8.80 18.21 9.02
N ILE A 354 -7.83 19.11 9.10
CA ILE A 354 -7.80 20.36 8.34
C ILE A 354 -7.68 20.07 6.84
N GLY A 355 -6.93 19.04 6.44
CA GLY A 355 -6.73 18.64 5.05
C GLY A 355 -8.04 18.28 4.31
N TRP A 356 -9.05 17.83 5.03
CA TRP A 356 -10.40 17.57 4.51
C TRP A 356 -11.31 18.81 4.44
N SER A 357 -10.87 19.96 4.97
CA SER A 357 -11.68 21.18 5.00
C SER A 357 -11.74 21.86 3.63
N ARG A 358 -12.90 22.46 3.31
CA ARG A 358 -13.08 23.20 2.06
C ARG A 358 -12.20 24.45 1.97
N ALA A 359 -11.83 25.03 3.11
CA ALA A 359 -10.96 26.20 3.15
C ALA A 359 -9.51 25.82 2.83
N ALA A 360 -8.97 24.79 3.49
CA ALA A 360 -7.63 24.28 3.19
C ALA A 360 -7.51 23.81 1.74
N ALA A 361 -8.51 23.07 1.24
CA ALA A 361 -8.55 22.63 -0.16
C ALA A 361 -8.52 23.81 -1.15
N ARG A 362 -9.19 24.93 -0.86
CA ARG A 362 -9.13 26.12 -1.73
C ARG A 362 -7.77 26.80 -1.72
N ILE A 363 -7.11 26.85 -0.56
CA ILE A 363 -5.77 27.42 -0.41
C ILE A 363 -4.75 26.57 -1.18
N ALA A 364 -4.75 25.26 -0.95
CA ALA A 364 -3.89 24.31 -1.63
C ALA A 364 -4.12 24.32 -3.16
N ALA A 365 -5.37 24.31 -3.62
CA ALA A 365 -5.70 24.47 -5.04
C ALA A 365 -5.19 25.79 -5.63
N GLY A 366 -5.12 26.86 -4.82
CA GLY A 366 -4.51 28.13 -5.19
C GLY A 366 -3.00 28.00 -5.41
N ILE A 367 -2.31 27.32 -4.50
CA ILE A 367 -0.87 27.01 -4.60
C ILE A 367 -0.59 26.16 -5.83
N ALA A 368 -1.34 25.07 -6.03
CA ALA A 368 -1.22 24.20 -7.21
C ALA A 368 -1.43 25.00 -8.50
N ARG A 369 -2.43 25.89 -8.55
CA ARG A 369 -2.64 26.78 -9.70
C ARG A 369 -1.46 27.73 -9.94
N LEU A 370 -0.87 28.30 -8.90
CA LEU A 370 0.32 29.16 -9.01
C LEU A 370 1.52 28.37 -9.55
N ALA A 371 1.66 27.10 -9.17
CA ALA A 371 2.61 26.16 -9.74
C ALA A 371 2.25 25.69 -11.17
N ARG A 372 1.14 26.18 -11.74
CA ARG A 372 0.60 25.84 -13.08
C ARG A 372 0.18 24.37 -13.22
N VAL A 373 -0.24 23.77 -12.12
CA VAL A 373 -0.80 22.42 -12.09
C VAL A 373 -2.28 22.48 -12.54
N PRO A 374 -2.69 21.68 -13.54
CA PRO A 374 -4.09 21.55 -13.91
C PRO A 374 -4.91 20.92 -12.78
N ARG A 375 -6.21 21.21 -12.73
CA ARG A 375 -7.10 20.56 -11.77
C ARG A 375 -7.16 19.04 -12.03
N PRO A 376 -7.23 18.21 -10.98
CA PRO A 376 -7.37 16.78 -11.14
C PRO A 376 -8.66 16.42 -11.89
N GLY A 377 -8.59 15.40 -12.75
CA GLY A 377 -9.76 14.82 -13.42
C GLY A 377 -10.75 14.23 -12.41
N PRO A 378 -10.32 13.25 -11.59
CA PRO A 378 -11.09 12.76 -10.46
C PRO A 378 -11.44 13.86 -9.46
N ARG A 379 -12.69 13.91 -9.02
CA ARG A 379 -13.10 14.67 -7.84
C ARG A 379 -13.55 13.72 -6.77
N TRP A 380 -13.39 14.07 -5.50
CA TRP A 380 -13.85 13.19 -4.43
C TRP A 380 -14.25 13.96 -3.18
N HIS A 381 -15.03 13.30 -2.35
CA HIS A 381 -15.44 13.81 -1.05
C HIS A 381 -15.47 12.68 -0.04
N LYS A 382 -15.23 13.05 1.21
CA LYS A 382 -15.23 12.13 2.34
C LYS A 382 -16.65 11.74 2.73
N LEU A 383 -16.88 10.44 2.92
CA LEU A 383 -18.11 9.86 3.45
C LEU A 383 -18.01 9.57 4.95
N ALA A 384 -16.85 9.11 5.43
CA ALA A 384 -16.61 8.80 6.84
C ALA A 384 -15.16 9.10 7.27
N GLY A 385 -14.96 9.39 8.56
CA GLY A 385 -13.64 9.69 9.14
C GLY A 385 -13.22 11.17 9.08
N PRO A 386 -11.93 11.49 9.27
CA PRO A 386 -10.85 10.55 9.61
C PRO A 386 -11.02 10.00 11.03
N TYR A 387 -10.70 8.71 11.20
CA TYR A 387 -10.61 8.04 12.49
C TYR A 387 -9.14 7.73 12.78
N PHE A 388 -8.71 7.92 14.03
CA PHE A 388 -7.28 7.84 14.42
C PHE A 388 -7.01 6.74 15.46
N SER A 389 -7.97 5.87 15.72
CA SER A 389 -7.82 4.72 16.61
C SER A 389 -7.43 3.49 15.79
N ASN A 390 -6.66 2.57 16.38
CA ASN A 390 -6.38 1.28 15.76
C ASN A 390 -7.66 0.62 15.25
N ALA A 391 -7.66 0.19 13.99
CA ALA A 391 -8.88 -0.19 13.29
C ALA A 391 -8.67 -1.39 12.36
N VAL A 392 -9.77 -2.09 12.09
CA VAL A 392 -9.89 -3.11 11.05
C VAL A 392 -11.02 -2.70 10.12
N GLY A 393 -10.74 -2.73 8.83
CA GLY A 393 -11.74 -2.54 7.78
C GLY A 393 -12.28 -3.88 7.30
N THR A 394 -13.60 -4.05 7.30
CA THR A 394 -14.27 -5.21 6.70
C THR A 394 -15.05 -4.73 5.47
N LEU A 395 -14.67 -5.20 4.28
CA LEU A 395 -15.44 -5.03 3.05
C LEU A 395 -16.33 -6.26 2.85
N GLU A 396 -17.63 -6.07 2.92
CA GLU A 396 -18.59 -7.15 2.70
C GLU A 396 -19.25 -6.99 1.33
N LEU A 397 -19.14 -8.04 0.53
CA LEU A 397 -19.67 -8.12 -0.83
C LEU A 397 -20.66 -9.28 -0.90
N ARG A 398 -21.90 -9.00 -1.29
CA ARG A 398 -22.95 -10.02 -1.41
C ARG A 398 -23.72 -9.81 -2.70
N ALA A 399 -23.57 -10.75 -3.64
CA ALA A 399 -24.05 -10.63 -5.01
C ALA A 399 -23.56 -9.31 -5.64
N ARG A 400 -24.44 -8.31 -5.75
CA ARG A 400 -24.13 -6.98 -6.28
C ARG A 400 -24.25 -5.86 -5.24
N ALA A 401 -24.38 -6.21 -3.96
CA ALA A 401 -24.40 -5.26 -2.85
C ALA A 401 -23.03 -5.20 -2.17
N ALA A 402 -22.60 -3.99 -1.82
CA ALA A 402 -21.33 -3.76 -1.15
C ALA A 402 -21.51 -2.84 0.07
N ARG A 403 -20.86 -3.17 1.18
CA ARG A 403 -20.76 -2.32 2.37
C ARG A 403 -19.36 -2.41 2.98
N VAL A 404 -18.89 -1.31 3.57
CA VAL A 404 -17.68 -1.31 4.39
C VAL A 404 -18.04 -1.04 5.84
N ARG A 405 -17.42 -1.76 6.75
CA ARG A 405 -17.43 -1.50 8.19
C ARG A 405 -16.02 -1.18 8.64
N LEU A 406 -15.87 -0.12 9.44
CA LEU A 406 -14.64 0.20 10.14
C LEU A 406 -14.90 -0.06 11.62
N ASP A 407 -14.11 -0.94 12.22
CA ASP A 407 -14.17 -1.27 13.63
C ASP A 407 -12.86 -0.88 14.30
N GLY A 408 -12.94 -0.05 15.33
CA GLY A 408 -11.82 0.38 16.15
C GLY A 408 -11.60 -0.53 17.35
N THR A 409 -10.50 -0.33 18.05
CA THR A 409 -10.24 -0.97 19.35
C THR A 409 -10.61 -0.03 20.50
N ALA A 410 -11.34 -0.53 21.48
CA ALA A 410 -11.63 0.13 22.75
C ALA A 410 -11.33 -0.80 23.93
N ARG A 411 -11.39 -0.30 25.16
CA ARG A 411 -11.37 -1.14 26.38
C ARG A 411 -12.76 -1.12 27.01
N ASP A 412 -13.22 -2.28 27.47
CA ASP A 412 -14.44 -2.38 28.28
C ASP A 412 -14.18 -1.98 29.75
N ASP A 413 -15.21 -2.07 30.60
CA ASP A 413 -15.14 -1.71 32.02
C ASP A 413 -14.13 -2.56 32.82
N THR A 414 -13.75 -3.73 32.30
CA THR A 414 -12.73 -4.61 32.89
C THR A 414 -11.32 -4.31 32.37
N GLY A 415 -11.18 -3.34 31.46
CA GLY A 415 -9.94 -3.02 30.78
C GLY A 415 -9.61 -3.96 29.62
N THR A 416 -10.49 -4.90 29.27
CA THR A 416 -10.27 -5.88 28.20
C THR A 416 -10.43 -5.21 26.83
N PRO A 417 -9.50 -5.40 25.87
CA PRO A 417 -9.66 -4.89 24.52
C PRO A 417 -10.86 -5.52 23.80
N VAL A 418 -11.72 -4.67 23.24
CA VAL A 418 -12.92 -5.06 22.48
C VAL A 418 -13.02 -4.29 21.17
N MET A 419 -13.62 -4.92 20.15
CA MET A 419 -13.94 -4.27 18.88
C MET A 419 -15.13 -3.31 19.08
N ARG A 420 -15.02 -2.09 18.56
CA ARG A 420 -16.06 -1.06 18.61
C ARG A 420 -16.33 -0.50 17.21
N PRO A 421 -17.59 -0.50 16.74
CA PRO A 421 -17.91 0.11 15.45
C PRO A 421 -17.54 1.60 15.40
N LEU A 422 -16.81 2.01 14.36
CA LEU A 422 -16.49 3.41 14.05
C LEU A 422 -17.37 3.96 12.93
N ALA A 423 -17.57 3.16 11.88
CA ALA A 423 -18.38 3.53 10.72
C ALA A 423 -18.96 2.29 10.04
N GLN A 424 -20.12 2.46 9.42
CA GLN A 424 -20.65 1.51 8.45
C GLN A 424 -21.20 2.31 7.28
N VAL A 425 -20.65 2.08 6.08
CA VAL A 425 -20.99 2.84 4.88
C VAL A 425 -21.47 1.89 3.78
N PRO A 426 -22.69 2.04 3.26
CA PRO A 426 -23.11 1.32 2.06
C PRO A 426 -22.36 1.87 0.84
N LEU A 427 -21.72 0.99 0.07
CA LEU A 427 -20.95 1.33 -1.12
C LEU A 427 -21.72 1.03 -2.41
N ALA A 428 -22.64 0.08 -2.37
CA ALA A 428 -23.59 -0.11 -3.46
C ALA A 428 -24.90 -0.72 -2.93
N TRP A 429 -25.94 0.10 -2.93
CA TRP A 429 -27.34 -0.34 -2.94
C TRP A 429 -28.11 0.62 -3.83
N ARG A 430 -28.54 0.20 -5.03
CA ARG A 430 -29.82 0.58 -5.65
C ARG A 430 -30.16 -0.37 -6.80
N SER A 431 -31.07 -1.30 -6.53
CA SER A 431 -32.14 -1.66 -7.45
C SER A 431 -33.46 -1.36 -6.75
N GLY A 432 -33.99 -0.13 -6.87
CA GLY A 432 -35.40 0.10 -6.52
C GLY A 432 -35.80 1.27 -5.61
N GLU A 433 -34.98 2.27 -5.34
CA GLU A 433 -35.54 3.55 -4.83
C GLU A 433 -36.02 4.38 -6.02
N ARG A 434 -37.33 4.23 -6.31
CA ARG A 434 -38.18 5.16 -7.05
C ARG A 434 -38.79 6.16 -6.09
#